data_AF-A0AA39CHZ5-F1
#
_entry.id   AF-A0AA39CHZ5-F1
#
_cell.length_a   1.000
_cell.length_b   1.000
_cell.length_c   1.000
_cell.angle_alpha   90.00
_cell.angle_beta   90.00
_cell.angle_gamma   90.00
#
_symmetry.space_group_name_H-M   'P 1'
#
loop_
_entity.id
_entity.type
_entity.pdbx_description
1 polymer ?
#
loop_
_entity_poly.entity_id
_entity_poly.type
_entity_poly.pdbx_seq_one_letter_code
_entity_poly.pdbx_strand_id
1 'polypeptide(L)'
;MSATNTLDTVHTSLKQLYHSYRHTEYIPSKAKFFSPTLMQVCRPIPNFSALNRDTVILYLINSAGFDDLESYERAQLSPATRGITTESTDPEAATDKATEAAPGIVKVKALSGKNYYSIRPLESDEESEIPAEDVVAPLGMTPAQLNEMRQKEDWVGMRVDLWDDDSDGKGPLIRVKYWWRKENVNGEEEWLQCLHDIMSIGERDGTEGEGGQVLE
;
A
#
# COMPACT_ATOMS: atom_id res chain seq x y z
N MET A 1 -11.45 -32.60 -7.61
CA MET A 1 -12.14 -31.29 -7.72
C MET A 1 -12.09 -30.47 -6.42
N SER A 2 -11.10 -30.65 -5.52
CA SER A 2 -11.17 -30.09 -4.15
C SER A 2 -10.19 -28.95 -3.85
N ALA A 3 -9.00 -28.90 -4.47
CA ALA A 3 -7.97 -27.89 -4.16
C ALA A 3 -8.22 -26.54 -4.86
N THR A 4 -8.72 -26.56 -6.09
CA THR A 4 -9.04 -25.34 -6.87
C THR A 4 -10.13 -24.50 -6.20
N ASN A 5 -11.20 -25.14 -5.70
CA ASN A 5 -12.27 -24.44 -4.97
C ASN A 5 -11.77 -23.77 -3.68
N THR A 6 -10.79 -24.36 -2.99
CA THR A 6 -10.22 -23.78 -1.77
C THR A 6 -9.38 -22.54 -2.09
N LEU A 7 -8.54 -22.62 -3.12
CA LEU A 7 -7.70 -21.49 -3.53
C LEU A 7 -8.53 -20.31 -4.07
N ASP A 8 -9.55 -20.59 -4.88
CA ASP A 8 -10.48 -19.56 -5.36
C ASP A 8 -11.23 -18.87 -4.22
N THR A 9 -11.58 -19.63 -3.18
CA THR A 9 -12.19 -19.08 -1.95
C THR A 9 -11.20 -18.16 -1.23
N VAL A 10 -9.95 -18.60 -1.05
CA VAL A 10 -8.90 -17.77 -0.43
C VAL A 10 -8.71 -16.47 -1.21
N HIS A 11 -8.53 -16.54 -2.52
CA HIS A 11 -8.37 -15.35 -3.36
C HIS A 11 -9.55 -14.39 -3.25
N THR A 12 -10.78 -14.91 -3.20
CA THR A 12 -11.98 -14.09 -3.01
C THR A 12 -11.96 -13.37 -1.66
N SER A 13 -11.61 -14.09 -0.58
CA SER A 13 -11.46 -13.48 0.75
C SER A 13 -10.36 -12.42 0.79
N LEU A 14 -9.20 -12.66 0.17
CA LEU A 14 -8.09 -11.70 0.13
C LEU A 14 -8.46 -10.43 -0.64
N LYS A 15 -9.22 -10.53 -1.74
CA LYS A 15 -9.76 -9.36 -2.45
C LYS A 15 -10.67 -8.51 -1.56
N GLN A 16 -11.56 -9.14 -0.79
CA GLN A 16 -12.45 -8.45 0.15
C GLN A 16 -11.68 -7.79 1.31
N LEU A 17 -10.67 -8.47 1.84
CA LEU A 17 -9.80 -7.91 2.89
C LEU A 17 -9.01 -6.72 2.37
N TYR A 18 -8.43 -6.82 1.16
CA TYR A 18 -7.72 -5.71 0.54
C TYR A 18 -8.65 -4.50 0.28
N HIS A 19 -9.86 -4.74 -0.23
CA HIS A 19 -10.87 -3.68 -0.41
C HIS A 19 -11.19 -2.98 0.92
N SER A 20 -11.40 -3.75 2.00
CA SER A 20 -11.63 -3.21 3.35
C SER A 20 -10.44 -2.41 3.88
N TYR A 21 -9.21 -2.88 3.62
CA TYR A 21 -7.97 -2.17 3.94
C TYR A 21 -7.91 -0.82 3.21
N ARG A 22 -8.18 -0.82 1.90
CA ARG A 22 -8.10 0.36 1.04
C ARG A 22 -9.08 1.45 1.48
N HIS A 23 -10.27 1.05 1.92
CA HIS A 23 -11.35 1.94 2.38
C HIS A 23 -11.32 2.30 3.86
N THR A 24 -10.34 1.79 4.62
CA THR A 24 -10.16 2.24 6.00
C THR A 24 -9.58 3.66 6.01
N GLU A 25 -10.39 4.64 6.40
CA GLU A 25 -10.04 6.08 6.38
C GLU A 25 -9.01 6.45 7.45
N TYR A 26 -9.21 5.98 8.69
CA TYR A 26 -8.27 6.23 9.77
C TYR A 26 -7.01 5.38 9.59
N ILE A 27 -5.89 6.02 9.24
CA ILE A 27 -4.66 5.32 8.84
C ILE A 27 -4.18 4.33 9.91
N PRO A 28 -4.12 4.67 11.22
CA PRO A 28 -3.71 3.71 12.23
C PRO A 28 -4.61 2.47 12.31
N SER A 29 -5.90 2.56 11.97
CA SER A 29 -6.78 1.39 11.91
C SER A 29 -6.42 0.41 10.80
N LYS A 30 -5.60 0.79 9.81
CA LYS A 30 -5.08 -0.15 8.79
C LYS A 30 -4.18 -1.22 9.40
N ALA A 31 -3.62 -0.99 10.59
CA ALA A 31 -2.80 -1.96 11.31
C ALA A 31 -3.52 -3.30 11.59
N LYS A 32 -4.87 -3.32 11.57
CA LYS A 32 -5.66 -4.55 11.74
C LYS A 32 -5.53 -5.54 10.57
N PHE A 33 -5.08 -5.10 9.40
CA PHE A 33 -4.85 -5.96 8.24
C PHE A 33 -3.40 -6.42 8.12
N PHE A 34 -2.55 -5.98 9.03
CA PHE A 34 -1.11 -6.15 8.95
C PHE A 34 -0.65 -7.10 10.04
N SER A 35 0.17 -8.07 9.64
CA SER A 35 0.97 -8.85 10.56
C SER A 35 1.78 -7.92 11.47
N PRO A 36 1.96 -8.22 12.76
CA PRO A 36 2.89 -7.47 13.60
C PRO A 36 4.31 -7.41 13.01
N THR A 37 4.71 -8.46 12.27
CA THR A 37 6.00 -8.57 11.57
C THR A 37 5.91 -8.20 10.09
N LEU A 38 4.89 -7.43 9.67
CA LEU A 38 4.78 -6.95 8.30
C LEU A 38 6.08 -6.25 7.87
N MET A 39 6.61 -6.68 6.73
CA MET A 39 7.72 -6.01 6.07
C MET A 39 7.27 -5.26 4.83
N GLN A 40 8.07 -4.30 4.39
CA GLN A 40 7.89 -3.63 3.11
C GLN A 40 9.23 -3.47 2.42
N VAL A 41 9.25 -3.72 1.12
CA VAL A 41 10.35 -3.38 0.23
C VAL A 41 9.82 -2.52 -0.92
N CYS A 42 10.59 -1.52 -1.31
CA CYS A 42 10.34 -0.71 -2.49
C CYS A 42 11.54 -0.82 -3.43
N ARG A 43 11.29 -1.32 -4.64
CA ARG A 43 12.32 -1.53 -5.67
C ARG A 43 12.74 -0.22 -6.36
N PRO A 44 11.82 0.72 -6.64
CA PRO A 44 12.21 2.04 -7.15
C PRO A 44 13.19 2.78 -6.23
N ILE A 45 14.03 3.63 -6.84
CA ILE A 45 14.96 4.51 -6.13
C ILE A 45 14.28 5.85 -5.84
N PRO A 46 14.36 6.42 -4.62
CA PRO A 46 15.07 5.87 -3.46
C PRO A 46 14.38 4.63 -2.90
N ASN A 47 15.17 3.61 -2.58
CA ASN A 47 14.63 2.41 -1.95
C ASN A 47 14.21 2.76 -0.51
N PHE A 48 13.04 2.32 -0.13
CA PHE A 48 12.58 2.39 1.25
C PHE A 48 12.10 1.01 1.68
N SER A 49 12.41 0.67 2.94
CA SER A 49 12.08 -0.61 3.52
C SER A 49 11.54 -0.41 4.92
N ALA A 50 10.53 -1.19 5.28
CA ALA A 50 10.03 -1.27 6.64
C ALA A 50 10.24 -2.68 7.18
N LEU A 51 10.73 -2.78 8.41
CA LEU A 51 10.95 -4.05 9.11
C LEU A 51 9.74 -4.47 9.96
N ASN A 52 8.79 -3.56 10.16
CA ASN A 52 7.65 -3.80 11.01
C ASN A 52 6.45 -2.96 10.55
N ARG A 53 5.28 -3.40 11.04
CA ARG A 53 3.99 -2.78 10.82
C ARG A 53 3.96 -1.29 11.16
N ASP A 54 4.53 -0.89 12.28
CA ASP A 54 4.43 0.48 12.79
C ASP A 54 5.19 1.46 11.87
N THR A 55 6.31 1.01 11.31
CA THR A 55 7.06 1.76 10.29
C THR A 55 6.27 1.92 9.00
N VAL A 56 5.55 0.87 8.56
CA VAL A 56 4.65 0.97 7.40
C VAL A 56 3.51 1.96 7.66
N ILE A 57 2.90 1.93 8.86
CA ILE A 57 1.87 2.89 9.24
C ILE A 57 2.40 4.32 9.22
N LEU A 58 3.62 4.54 9.74
CA LEU A 58 4.26 5.85 9.68
C LEU A 58 4.48 6.30 8.24
N TYR A 59 4.90 5.41 7.32
CA TYR A 59 5.02 5.77 5.91
C TYR A 59 3.69 6.16 5.27
N LEU A 60 2.58 5.52 5.64
CA LEU A 60 1.26 5.91 5.18
C LEU A 60 0.86 7.30 5.72
N ILE A 61 1.18 7.59 6.97
CA ILE A 61 0.96 8.90 7.60
C ILE A 61 1.78 9.99 6.89
N ASN A 62 3.07 9.71 6.64
CA ASN A 62 3.97 10.61 5.91
C ASN A 62 3.48 10.86 4.48
N SER A 63 2.99 9.82 3.81
CA SER A 63 2.41 9.95 2.46
C SER A 63 1.10 10.74 2.45
N ALA A 64 0.37 10.79 3.57
CA ALA A 64 -0.80 11.65 3.77
C ALA A 64 -0.44 13.10 4.12
N GLY A 65 0.85 13.44 4.21
CA GLY A 65 1.33 14.81 4.44
C GLY A 65 1.53 15.19 5.90
N PHE A 66 1.64 14.23 6.80
CA PHE A 66 1.87 14.44 8.24
C PHE A 66 3.25 13.92 8.64
N ASP A 67 3.96 14.63 9.50
CA ASP A 67 5.33 14.25 9.88
C ASP A 67 5.37 13.06 10.85
N ASP A 68 4.31 12.86 11.63
CA ASP A 68 4.21 11.85 12.68
C ASP A 68 2.75 11.52 13.04
N LEU A 69 2.57 10.51 13.90
CA LEU A 69 1.26 10.08 14.38
C LEU A 69 0.53 11.18 15.18
N GLU A 70 1.25 11.95 15.99
CA GLU A 70 0.64 12.98 16.84
C GLU A 70 0.05 14.13 16.03
N SER A 71 0.76 14.59 14.98
CA SER A 71 0.31 15.62 14.06
C SER A 71 -0.90 15.15 13.24
N TYR A 72 -0.91 13.88 12.82
CA TYR A 72 -2.07 13.26 12.19
C TYR A 72 -3.28 13.22 13.13
N GLU A 73 -3.13 12.69 14.35
CA GLU A 73 -4.22 12.58 15.32
C GLU A 73 -4.80 13.96 15.69
N ARG A 74 -3.95 14.97 15.86
CA ARG A 74 -4.38 16.35 16.12
C ARG A 74 -5.24 16.91 14.98
N ALA A 75 -4.90 16.61 13.73
CA ALA A 75 -5.68 17.04 12.57
C ALA A 75 -7.04 16.33 12.49
N GLN A 76 -7.11 15.05 12.87
CA GLN A 76 -8.37 14.29 12.91
C GLN A 76 -9.33 14.78 14.01
N LEU A 77 -8.79 15.30 15.13
CA LEU A 77 -9.58 15.82 16.24
C LEU A 77 -10.05 17.28 16.04
N SER A 78 -9.55 17.98 15.02
CA SER A 78 -9.93 19.37 14.76
C SER A 78 -11.39 19.47 14.24
N PRO A 79 -12.22 20.38 14.78
CA PRO A 79 -13.61 20.57 14.34
C PRO A 79 -13.77 20.92 12.85
N ALA A 80 -12.71 21.41 12.19
CA ALA A 80 -12.74 21.81 10.79
C ALA A 80 -12.86 20.63 9.80
N THR A 81 -12.63 19.39 10.24
CA THR A 81 -12.65 18.21 9.36
C THR A 81 -14.06 17.58 9.26
N ARG A 82 -15.06 18.04 10.02
CA ARG A 82 -16.42 17.44 10.07
C ARG A 82 -17.51 18.15 9.25
N GLY A 83 -17.19 19.11 8.40
CA GLY A 83 -18.21 19.66 7.50
C GLY A 83 -17.69 20.71 6.53
N ILE A 84 -17.50 20.32 5.28
CA ILE A 84 -17.60 21.23 4.13
C ILE A 84 -18.45 20.52 3.06
N THR A 85 -19.77 20.70 3.16
CA THR A 85 -20.64 20.81 2.00
C THR A 85 -20.48 22.21 1.43
N THR A 86 -20.20 22.27 0.12
CA THR A 86 -20.28 23.39 -0.82
C THR A 86 -20.77 24.75 -0.29
N GLU A 87 -19.95 25.79 -0.43
CA GLU A 87 -20.28 26.96 -1.26
C GLU A 87 -19.08 27.92 -1.39
N SER A 88 -18.93 28.44 -2.61
CA SER A 88 -17.89 29.34 -3.11
C SER A 88 -17.93 30.73 -2.47
N THR A 89 -16.76 31.29 -2.09
CA THR A 89 -16.41 32.69 -2.38
C THR A 89 -14.90 32.92 -2.22
N ASP A 90 -14.24 33.31 -3.32
CA ASP A 90 -12.99 34.08 -3.32
C ASP A 90 -13.24 35.48 -2.69
N PRO A 91 -12.26 36.19 -2.07
CA PRO A 91 -11.04 36.60 -2.77
C PRO A 91 -9.71 36.67 -1.98
N GLU A 92 -8.62 36.45 -2.73
CA GLU A 92 -7.40 37.26 -2.87
C GLU A 92 -6.39 37.46 -1.70
N ALA A 93 -5.15 37.00 -1.99
CA ALA A 93 -3.81 37.48 -1.63
C ALA A 93 -3.30 37.47 -0.17
N ALA A 94 -2.30 36.59 0.08
CA ALA A 94 -1.10 36.93 0.84
C ALA A 94 0.05 35.93 0.60
N THR A 95 0.99 36.36 -0.26
CA THR A 95 2.45 36.33 -0.11
C THR A 95 3.20 35.01 0.17
N ASP A 96 4.04 34.66 -0.80
CA ASP A 96 5.20 33.77 -0.75
C ASP A 96 6.01 33.86 0.55
N LYS A 97 6.22 32.72 1.20
CA LYS A 97 7.49 32.38 1.84
C LYS A 97 7.82 30.91 1.62
N ALA A 98 8.71 30.67 0.66
CA ALA A 98 9.45 29.43 0.54
C ALA A 98 10.31 29.24 1.79
N THR A 99 10.00 28.22 2.58
CA THR A 99 10.92 27.68 3.57
C THR A 99 11.62 26.49 2.91
N GLU A 100 12.92 26.64 2.65
CA GLU A 100 13.80 25.57 2.17
C GLU A 100 13.71 24.37 3.13
N ALA A 101 13.16 23.26 2.63
CA ALA A 101 13.23 21.97 3.27
C ALA A 101 14.40 21.17 2.68
N ALA A 102 15.07 20.42 3.55
CA ALA A 102 16.26 19.62 3.28
C ALA A 102 16.15 18.71 2.03
N PRO A 103 17.27 18.41 1.34
CA PRO A 103 17.25 17.67 0.10
C PRO A 103 16.95 16.19 0.36
N GLY A 104 15.91 15.65 -0.30
CA GLY A 104 15.82 14.20 -0.54
C GLY A 104 14.45 13.52 -0.36
N ILE A 105 13.42 14.18 0.17
CA ILE A 105 12.08 13.57 0.22
C ILE A 105 11.28 14.07 -0.98
N VAL A 106 11.10 13.19 -1.97
CA VAL A 106 10.08 13.41 -3.00
C VAL A 106 8.74 13.46 -2.27
N LYS A 107 8.16 14.66 -2.14
CA LYS A 107 6.79 14.81 -1.65
C LYS A 107 5.88 14.10 -2.65
N VAL A 108 5.44 12.89 -2.29
CA VAL A 108 4.32 12.25 -2.99
C VAL A 108 3.14 13.18 -2.77
N LYS A 109 2.70 13.84 -3.84
CA LYS A 109 1.51 14.70 -3.80
C LYS A 109 0.36 13.83 -3.34
N ALA A 110 -0.38 14.27 -2.33
CA ALA A 110 -1.61 13.60 -1.90
C ALA A 110 -2.50 13.38 -3.14
N LEU A 111 -2.98 12.15 -3.30
CA LEU A 111 -3.80 11.71 -4.44
C LEU A 111 -5.02 12.63 -4.51
N SER A 112 -5.08 13.51 -5.51
CA SER A 112 -6.17 14.45 -5.72
C SER A 112 -6.93 14.03 -6.97
N GLY A 113 -8.01 13.27 -6.81
CA GLY A 113 -8.77 12.69 -7.93
C GLY A 113 -9.57 11.45 -7.50
N LYS A 114 -10.15 10.75 -8.49
CA LYS A 114 -10.65 9.39 -8.28
C LYS A 114 -9.46 8.45 -8.30
N ASN A 115 -9.35 7.63 -7.27
CA ASN A 115 -8.23 6.72 -7.08
C ASN A 115 -8.72 5.31 -7.35
N TYR A 116 -8.20 4.67 -8.38
CA TYR A 116 -8.58 3.33 -8.79
C TYR A 116 -7.55 2.31 -8.35
N TYR A 117 -7.98 1.06 -8.30
CA TYR A 117 -7.08 -0.05 -8.14
C TYR A 117 -7.64 -1.31 -8.78
N SER A 118 -6.76 -2.26 -9.06
CA SER A 118 -7.15 -3.62 -9.40
C SER A 118 -6.46 -4.61 -8.49
N ILE A 119 -7.09 -5.76 -8.28
CA ILE A 119 -6.48 -6.85 -7.52
C ILE A 119 -6.76 -8.21 -8.17
N ARG A 120 -5.70 -9.01 -8.31
CA ARG A 120 -5.77 -10.38 -8.80
C ARG A 120 -4.72 -11.26 -8.10
N PRO A 121 -4.89 -12.59 -8.10
CA PRO A 121 -3.80 -13.50 -7.72
C PRO A 121 -2.55 -13.26 -8.56
N LEU A 122 -1.38 -13.56 -8.01
CA LEU A 122 -0.15 -13.60 -8.80
C LEU A 122 -0.20 -14.74 -9.82
N GLU A 123 0.34 -14.50 -11.00
CA GLU A 123 0.65 -15.58 -11.96
C GLU A 123 1.86 -16.38 -11.48
N SER A 124 2.05 -17.60 -11.99
CA SER A 124 3.09 -18.52 -11.48
C SER A 124 4.52 -17.97 -11.63
N ASP A 125 4.79 -17.19 -12.67
CA ASP A 125 6.07 -16.52 -12.90
C ASP A 125 6.25 -15.33 -11.95
N GLU A 126 5.21 -14.51 -11.76
CA GLU A 126 5.20 -13.43 -10.77
C GLU A 126 5.37 -13.96 -9.34
N GLU A 127 4.74 -15.08 -9.01
CA GLU A 127 4.87 -15.74 -7.71
C GLU A 127 6.26 -16.33 -7.53
N SER A 128 6.90 -16.83 -8.58
CA SER A 128 8.27 -17.37 -8.48
C SER A 128 9.35 -16.28 -8.40
N GLU A 129 9.03 -15.06 -8.82
CA GLU A 129 9.96 -13.93 -8.82
C GLU A 129 10.25 -13.43 -7.40
N ILE A 130 11.52 -13.50 -7.01
CA ILE A 130 12.03 -13.02 -5.71
C ILE A 130 12.72 -11.66 -5.91
N PRO A 131 12.49 -10.68 -5.01
CA PRO A 131 13.21 -9.41 -5.08
C PRO A 131 14.74 -9.60 -5.02
N ALA A 132 15.47 -8.73 -5.71
CA ALA A 132 16.92 -8.78 -5.79
C ALA A 132 17.61 -8.50 -4.45
N GLU A 133 18.89 -8.86 -4.33
CA GLU A 133 19.64 -8.77 -3.06
C GLU A 133 19.70 -7.34 -2.50
N ASP A 134 19.87 -6.33 -3.35
CA ASP A 134 19.89 -4.92 -2.95
C ASP A 134 18.52 -4.41 -2.45
N VAL A 135 17.43 -5.02 -2.91
CA VAL A 135 16.07 -4.73 -2.44
C VAL A 135 15.79 -5.39 -1.08
N VAL A 136 16.30 -6.60 -0.86
CA VAL A 136 16.02 -7.40 0.34
C VAL A 136 17.04 -7.13 1.46
N ALA A 137 18.27 -6.73 1.15
CA ALA A 137 19.33 -6.48 2.11
C ALA A 137 18.93 -5.49 3.24
N PRO A 138 18.16 -4.41 2.99
CA PRO A 138 17.64 -3.54 4.06
C PRO A 138 16.74 -4.26 5.08
N LEU A 139 16.14 -5.40 4.70
CA LEU A 139 15.38 -6.25 5.62
C LEU A 139 16.28 -7.09 6.56
N GLY A 140 17.60 -7.04 6.38
CA GLY A 140 18.55 -7.86 7.14
C GLY A 140 18.54 -9.34 6.74
N MET A 141 18.06 -9.66 5.53
CA MET A 141 18.01 -11.04 5.01
C MET A 141 18.42 -11.10 3.55
N THR A 142 18.62 -12.32 3.05
CA THR A 142 18.91 -12.62 1.65
C THR A 142 17.62 -12.97 0.88
N PRO A 143 17.61 -12.85 -0.46
CA PRO A 143 16.50 -13.34 -1.28
C PRO A 143 16.14 -14.82 -1.01
N ALA A 144 17.15 -15.66 -0.76
CA ALA A 144 16.94 -17.07 -0.43
C ALA A 144 16.19 -17.26 0.89
N GLN A 145 16.55 -16.52 1.94
CA GLN A 145 15.86 -16.55 3.23
C GLN A 145 14.43 -16.03 3.13
N LEU A 146 14.20 -14.97 2.34
CA LEU A 146 12.85 -14.45 2.10
C LEU A 146 11.97 -15.50 1.41
N ASN A 147 12.50 -16.17 0.39
CA ASN A 147 11.77 -17.24 -0.29
C ASN A 147 11.53 -18.46 0.62
N GLU A 148 12.50 -18.85 1.44
CA GLU A 148 12.34 -19.94 2.42
C GLU A 148 11.21 -19.61 3.41
N MET A 149 11.19 -18.39 3.95
CA MET A 149 10.14 -17.94 4.86
C MET A 149 8.77 -17.95 4.20
N ARG A 150 8.67 -17.46 2.96
CA ARG A 150 7.45 -17.48 2.16
C ARG A 150 6.88 -18.88 1.99
N GLN A 151 7.76 -19.85 1.69
CA GLN A 151 7.37 -21.26 1.52
C GLN A 151 6.99 -21.91 2.84
N LYS A 152 7.74 -21.63 3.91
CA LYS A 152 7.51 -22.22 5.23
C LYS A 152 6.20 -21.76 5.87
N GLU A 153 5.78 -20.54 5.57
CA GLU A 153 4.60 -19.91 6.16
C GLU A 153 3.39 -19.87 5.20
N ASP A 154 3.47 -20.60 4.09
CA ASP A 154 2.39 -20.75 3.11
C ASP A 154 1.78 -19.41 2.65
N TRP A 155 2.65 -18.45 2.28
CA TRP A 155 2.18 -17.13 1.85
C TRP A 155 1.40 -17.22 0.54
N VAL A 156 0.36 -16.40 0.41
CA VAL A 156 -0.43 -16.22 -0.81
C VAL A 156 -0.23 -14.81 -1.33
N GLY A 157 0.18 -14.69 -2.59
CA GLY A 157 0.46 -13.40 -3.22
C GLY A 157 -0.71 -12.86 -4.05
N MET A 158 -0.92 -11.55 -3.95
CA MET A 158 -1.88 -10.81 -4.76
C MET A 158 -1.17 -9.67 -5.50
N ARG A 159 -1.38 -9.57 -6.82
CA ARG A 159 -0.99 -8.41 -7.62
C ARG A 159 -2.00 -7.29 -7.40
N VAL A 160 -1.48 -6.10 -7.12
CA VAL A 160 -2.27 -4.87 -7.07
C VAL A 160 -1.62 -3.81 -7.93
N ASP A 161 -2.45 -3.17 -8.74
CA ASP A 161 -2.11 -1.95 -9.44
C ASP A 161 -2.96 -0.82 -8.84
N LEU A 162 -2.35 0.32 -8.53
CA LEU A 162 -2.98 1.52 -7.98
C LEU A 162 -2.70 2.68 -8.92
N TRP A 163 -3.73 3.44 -9.27
CA TRP A 163 -3.53 4.62 -10.10
C TRP A 163 -4.59 5.68 -9.85
N ASP A 164 -4.25 6.91 -10.17
CA ASP A 164 -5.22 8.00 -10.21
C ASP A 164 -5.66 8.22 -11.64
N ASP A 165 -6.92 8.61 -11.81
CA ASP A 165 -7.39 9.17 -13.07
C ASP A 165 -7.35 10.69 -12.93
N ASP A 166 -6.22 11.28 -13.33
CA ASP A 166 -6.30 12.65 -13.80
C ASP A 166 -6.99 12.59 -15.17
N SER A 167 -7.88 13.54 -15.44
CA SER A 167 -8.73 13.55 -16.64
C SER A 167 -7.98 13.53 -17.98
N ASP A 168 -6.65 13.61 -17.95
CA ASP A 168 -5.77 13.61 -19.11
C ASP A 168 -5.15 12.22 -19.39
N GLY A 169 -5.55 11.18 -18.64
CA GLY A 169 -4.99 9.83 -18.75
C GLY A 169 -3.54 9.75 -18.29
N LYS A 170 -3.10 10.74 -17.53
CA LYS A 170 -1.80 10.81 -16.88
C LYS A 170 -2.01 10.48 -15.40
N GLY A 171 -0.93 10.32 -14.67
CA GLY A 171 -1.00 10.01 -13.25
C GLY A 171 -0.08 8.86 -12.84
N PRO A 172 0.15 8.72 -11.53
CA PRO A 172 1.01 7.68 -11.01
C PRO A 172 0.34 6.32 -11.18
N LEU A 173 1.12 5.33 -11.60
CA LEU A 173 0.82 3.91 -11.53
C LEU A 173 1.81 3.27 -10.55
N ILE A 174 1.27 2.66 -9.49
CA ILE A 174 2.02 1.92 -8.49
C ILE A 174 1.65 0.45 -8.62
N ARG A 175 2.66 -0.41 -8.78
CA ARG A 175 2.48 -1.86 -8.87
C ARG A 175 3.07 -2.52 -7.64
N VAL A 176 2.28 -3.35 -6.97
CA VAL A 176 2.64 -3.96 -5.69
C VAL A 176 2.28 -5.44 -5.70
N LYS A 177 3.16 -6.28 -5.16
CA LYS A 177 2.80 -7.63 -4.70
C LYS A 177 2.52 -7.56 -3.21
N TYR A 178 1.27 -7.80 -2.83
CA TYR A 178 0.87 -7.96 -1.44
C TYR A 178 0.89 -9.45 -1.10
N TRP A 179 1.73 -9.83 -0.14
CA TRP A 179 1.78 -11.17 0.38
C TRP A 179 0.99 -11.29 1.66
N TRP A 180 0.24 -12.37 1.78
CA TRP A 180 -0.65 -12.65 2.88
C TRP A 180 -0.29 -13.99 3.50
N ARG A 181 -0.43 -14.12 4.81
CA ARG A 181 -0.35 -15.40 5.51
C ARG A 181 -1.44 -15.51 6.54
N LYS A 182 -1.80 -16.74 6.92
CA LYS A 182 -2.67 -16.98 8.06
C LYS A 182 -1.87 -16.83 9.35
N GLU A 183 -2.43 -16.12 10.31
CA GLU A 183 -1.90 -15.99 11.67
C GLU A 183 -2.99 -16.29 12.69
N ASN A 184 -2.60 -16.83 13.85
CA ASN A 184 -3.52 -16.98 14.97
C ASN A 184 -3.57 -15.67 15.76
N VAL A 185 -4.70 -14.98 15.69
CA VAL A 185 -4.98 -13.75 16.42
C VAL A 185 -6.07 -14.05 17.44
N ASN A 186 -5.73 -13.95 18.73
CA ASN A 186 -6.67 -14.19 19.84
C ASN A 186 -7.40 -15.55 19.79
N GLY A 187 -6.77 -16.58 19.23
CA GLY A 187 -7.34 -17.92 19.10
C GLY A 187 -8.05 -18.19 17.77
N GLU A 188 -8.17 -17.19 16.89
CA GLU A 188 -8.80 -17.31 15.57
C GLU A 188 -7.76 -17.19 14.45
N GLU A 189 -7.92 -17.96 13.37
CA GLU A 189 -7.07 -17.82 12.19
C GLU A 189 -7.54 -16.66 11.31
N GLU A 190 -6.69 -15.66 11.14
CA GLU A 190 -6.95 -14.49 10.30
C GLU A 190 -5.90 -14.37 9.19
N TRP A 191 -6.31 -13.89 8.02
CA TRP A 191 -5.39 -13.55 6.94
C TRP A 191 -4.86 -12.13 7.13
N LEU A 192 -3.54 -11.99 7.24
CA LEU A 192 -2.87 -10.71 7.42
C LEU A 192 -1.81 -10.49 6.34
N GLN A 193 -1.62 -9.23 5.94
CA GLN A 193 -0.53 -8.84 5.05
C GLN A 193 0.79 -8.99 5.80
N CYS A 194 1.76 -9.67 5.19
CA CYS A 194 3.07 -9.97 5.79
C CYS A 194 4.26 -9.40 5.01
N LEU A 195 4.09 -9.11 3.71
CA LEU A 195 5.06 -8.36 2.92
C LEU A 195 4.37 -7.48 1.88
N HIS A 196 4.79 -6.23 1.79
CA HIS A 196 4.52 -5.36 0.64
C HIS A 196 5.77 -5.28 -0.24
N ASP A 197 5.69 -5.75 -1.47
CA ASP A 197 6.76 -5.61 -2.47
C ASP A 197 6.32 -4.62 -3.54
N ILE A 198 6.69 -3.34 -3.35
CA ILE A 198 6.39 -2.25 -4.28
C ILE A 198 7.37 -2.34 -5.45
N MET A 199 6.86 -2.85 -6.56
CA MET A 199 7.67 -3.21 -7.73
C MET A 199 8.04 -2.00 -8.58
N SER A 200 7.09 -1.08 -8.77
CA SER A 200 7.29 0.10 -9.59
C SER A 200 6.40 1.24 -9.14
N ILE A 201 6.91 2.45 -9.30
CA ILE A 201 6.17 3.71 -9.18
C ILE A 201 6.53 4.49 -10.44
N GLY A 202 5.56 4.81 -11.29
CA GLY A 202 5.82 5.43 -12.58
C GLY A 202 4.58 6.07 -13.18
N GLU A 203 4.65 6.46 -14.45
CA GLU A 203 3.50 6.93 -15.21
C GLU A 203 2.61 5.76 -15.63
N ARG A 204 1.31 6.02 -15.83
CA ARG A 204 0.41 5.06 -16.47
C ARG A 204 0.96 4.67 -17.86
N ASP A 205 0.95 3.38 -18.14
CA ASP A 205 1.44 2.79 -19.39
C ASP A 205 0.32 2.10 -20.18
N GLY A 206 -0.93 2.18 -19.71
CA GLY A 206 -2.11 1.62 -20.36
C GLY A 206 -2.36 0.15 -20.00
N THR A 207 -1.54 -0.46 -19.14
CA THR A 207 -1.76 -1.83 -18.68
C THR A 207 -2.34 -1.88 -17.25
N GLU A 208 -2.69 -0.74 -16.66
CA GLU A 208 -3.36 -0.71 -15.36
C GLU A 208 -4.65 -1.54 -15.38
N GLY A 209 -4.85 -2.37 -14.36
CA GLY A 209 -6.04 -3.21 -14.28
C GLY A 209 -5.96 -4.53 -15.05
N GLU A 210 -4.87 -4.81 -15.77
CA GLU A 210 -4.78 -6.01 -16.60
C GLU A 210 -4.93 -7.30 -15.79
N GLY A 211 -5.92 -8.12 -16.18
CA GLY A 211 -6.28 -9.37 -15.51
C GLY A 211 -6.99 -9.22 -14.16
N GLY A 212 -7.20 -7.99 -13.68
CA GLY A 212 -7.85 -7.69 -12.40
C GLY A 212 -9.22 -7.03 -12.59
N GLN A 213 -10.05 -7.09 -11.55
CA GLN A 213 -11.24 -6.25 -11.50
C GLN A 213 -10.83 -4.84 -11.07
N VAL A 214 -11.20 -3.83 -11.87
CA VAL A 214 -11.00 -2.42 -11.53
C VAL A 214 -12.06 -1.97 -10.53
N LEU A 215 -11.61 -1.31 -9.47
CA LEU A 215 -12.39 -0.81 -8.34
C LEU A 215 -11.93 0.63 -8.01
N GLU A 216 -12.78 1.36 -7.28
CA GLU A 216 -12.49 2.68 -6.69
C GLU A 216 -12.30 2.51 -5.17
#